data_AF-A0A1V5P2B4-F1
#
_entry.id   AF-A0A1V5P2B4-F1
#
_cell.length_a   1.000
_cell.length_b   1.000
_cell.length_c   1.000
_cell.angle_alpha   90.00
_cell.angle_beta   90.00
_cell.angle_gamma   90.00
#
_symmetry.space_group_name_H-M   'P 1'
#
loop_
_entity.id
_entity.type
_entity.pdbx_description
1 polymer ?
#
loop_
_entity_poly.entity_id
_entity_poly.type
_entity_poly.pdbx_seq_one_letter_code
_entity_poly.pdbx_strand_id
1 'polypeptide(L)'
;MNKENFWNGLYEQYPKAVKEFCDFIDEYKAENNWNELFGDKVKFHHVPVEMQLGIWMEFIFNQGCGSADFSLEGDCFEIENLYEWASEWFREREKEIEPS
;
A
#
# COMPACT_ATOMS: atom_id res chain seq x y z
N MET A 1 2.52 2.45 -17.32
CA MET A 1 2.09 1.39 -16.38
C MET A 1 0.80 1.86 -15.72
N ASN A 2 -0.30 1.10 -15.75
CA ASN A 2 -1.53 1.48 -15.05
C ASN A 2 -1.50 0.95 -13.59
N LYS A 3 -2.43 1.40 -12.73
CA LYS A 3 -2.48 0.99 -11.31
C LYS A 3 -2.58 -0.53 -11.13
N GLU A 4 -3.29 -1.21 -12.03
CA GLU A 4 -3.44 -2.67 -12.02
C GLU A 4 -2.09 -3.36 -12.29
N ASN A 5 -1.31 -2.86 -13.25
CA ASN A 5 0.02 -3.38 -13.56
C ASN A 5 1.03 -3.16 -12.42
N PHE A 6 0.86 -2.13 -11.59
CA PHE A 6 1.70 -1.91 -10.41
C PHE A 6 1.47 -3.01 -9.36
N TRP A 7 0.21 -3.23 -8.97
CA TRP A 7 -0.13 -4.28 -8.00
C TRP A 7 0.18 -5.69 -8.52
N ASN A 8 -0.01 -5.91 -9.83
CA ASN A 8 0.39 -7.17 -10.46
C ASN A 8 1.91 -7.37 -10.43
N GLY A 9 2.71 -6.33 -10.72
CA GLY A 9 4.17 -6.39 -10.64
C GLY A 9 4.67 -6.67 -9.22
N LEU A 10 4.04 -6.05 -8.21
CA LEU A 10 4.31 -6.36 -6.80
C LEU A 10 3.97 -7.81 -6.47
N TYR A 11 2.82 -8.31 -6.94
CA TYR A 11 2.41 -9.69 -6.71
C TYR A 11 3.39 -10.69 -7.37
N GLU A 12 3.89 -10.39 -8.56
CA GLU A 12 4.88 -11.22 -9.25
C GLU A 12 6.23 -11.26 -8.53
N GLN A 13 6.70 -10.12 -8.02
CA GLN A 13 8.01 -10.02 -7.36
C GLN A 13 7.98 -10.47 -5.91
N TYR A 14 6.91 -10.15 -5.18
CA TYR A 14 6.78 -10.37 -3.73
C TYR A 14 5.44 -11.05 -3.38
N PRO A 15 5.12 -12.23 -3.95
CA PRO A 15 3.80 -12.84 -3.84
C PRO A 15 3.35 -13.11 -2.41
N LYS A 16 4.30 -13.46 -1.52
CA LYS A 16 4.02 -13.73 -0.11
C LYS A 16 3.63 -12.44 0.63
N ALA A 17 4.43 -11.39 0.52
CA ALA A 17 4.18 -10.11 1.18
C ALA A 17 2.88 -9.46 0.66
N VAL A 18 2.63 -9.53 -0.66
CA VAL A 18 1.38 -9.01 -1.23
C VAL A 18 0.18 -9.81 -0.77
N LYS A 19 0.31 -11.13 -0.59
CA LYS A 19 -0.76 -11.93 0.01
C LYS A 19 -1.06 -11.50 1.45
N GLU A 20 -0.03 -11.32 2.28
CA GLU A 20 -0.18 -10.84 3.66
C GLU A 20 -0.84 -9.46 3.70
N PHE A 21 -0.48 -8.57 2.78
CA PHE A 21 -1.15 -7.27 2.63
C PHE A 21 -2.61 -7.38 2.19
N CYS A 22 -2.93 -8.28 1.26
CA CYS A 22 -4.32 -8.52 0.85
C CYS A 22 -5.18 -9.04 2.02
N ASP A 23 -4.64 -9.97 2.81
CA ASP A 23 -5.33 -10.50 3.98
C ASP A 23 -5.54 -9.37 5.02
N PHE A 24 -4.51 -8.56 5.29
CA PHE A 24 -4.61 -7.36 6.14
C PHE A 24 -5.67 -6.38 5.64
N ILE A 25 -5.73 -6.11 4.34
CA ILE A 25 -6.71 -5.17 3.77
C ILE A 25 -8.14 -5.63 4.03
N ASP A 26 -8.41 -6.93 3.95
CA ASP A 26 -9.77 -7.44 4.15
C ASP A 26 -10.20 -7.34 5.62
N GLU A 27 -9.27 -7.53 6.56
CA GLU A 27 -9.48 -7.24 7.98
C GLU A 27 -9.68 -5.74 8.22
N TYR A 28 -8.80 -4.90 7.68
CA TYR A 28 -8.87 -3.44 7.79
C TYR A 28 -10.22 -2.89 7.33
N LYS A 29 -10.74 -3.40 6.20
CA LYS A 29 -12.07 -3.01 5.68
C LYS A 29 -13.20 -3.38 6.64
N ALA A 30 -13.11 -4.54 7.28
CA ALA A 30 -14.11 -5.03 8.22
C ALA A 30 -14.13 -4.18 9.50
N GLU A 31 -12.97 -3.70 9.95
CA GLU A 31 -12.83 -2.91 11.17
C GLU A 31 -13.18 -1.43 10.99
N ASN A 32 -12.98 -0.87 9.79
CA ASN A 32 -13.06 0.57 9.56
C ASN A 32 -14.32 1.04 8.81
N ASN A 33 -15.42 0.28 8.87
CA ASN A 33 -16.69 0.64 8.20
C ASN A 33 -16.50 1.04 6.72
N TRP A 34 -15.69 0.29 5.98
CA TRP A 34 -15.24 0.67 4.63
C TRP A 34 -16.37 1.10 3.68
N ASN A 35 -17.49 0.36 3.70
CA ASN A 35 -18.65 0.66 2.85
C ASN A 35 -19.33 1.99 3.21
N GLU A 36 -19.26 2.42 4.47
CA GLU A 36 -19.78 3.71 4.90
C GLU A 36 -18.87 4.86 4.43
N LEU A 37 -17.55 4.66 4.49
CA LEU A 37 -16.57 5.67 4.10
C LEU A 37 -16.48 5.87 2.58
N PHE A 38 -16.52 4.77 1.82
CA PHE A 38 -16.24 4.81 0.39
C PHE A 38 -17.39 4.35 -0.50
N GLY A 39 -18.41 3.70 0.07
CA GLY A 39 -19.52 3.12 -0.67
C GLY A 39 -19.33 1.64 -1.02
N ASP A 40 -20.44 1.01 -1.38
CA ASP A 40 -20.46 -0.41 -1.73
C ASP A 40 -19.62 -0.71 -2.96
N LYS A 41 -18.89 -1.83 -2.92
CA LYS A 41 -18.05 -2.36 -4.01
C LYS A 41 -16.82 -1.51 -4.35
N VAL A 42 -16.50 -0.48 -3.55
CA VAL A 42 -15.22 0.23 -3.71
C VAL A 42 -14.08 -0.70 -3.27
N LYS A 43 -13.17 -0.98 -4.20
CA LYS A 43 -11.95 -1.76 -3.94
C LYS A 43 -10.85 -0.84 -3.46
N PHE A 44 -9.84 -1.41 -2.81
CA PHE A 44 -8.68 -0.67 -2.33
C PHE A 44 -8.02 0.20 -3.42
N HIS A 45 -7.77 -0.33 -4.62
CA HIS A 45 -7.14 0.46 -5.69
C HIS A 45 -8.03 1.57 -6.29
N HIS A 46 -9.29 1.69 -5.88
CA HIS A 46 -10.18 2.78 -6.26
C HIS A 46 -10.09 4.00 -5.34
N VAL A 47 -9.57 3.85 -4.11
CA VAL A 47 -9.48 4.98 -3.15
C VAL A 47 -8.34 5.95 -3.57
N PRO A 48 -8.33 7.20 -3.07
CA PRO A 48 -7.24 8.13 -3.31
C PRO A 48 -5.87 7.55 -2.94
N VAL A 49 -4.85 7.92 -3.68
CA VAL A 49 -3.49 7.36 -3.57
C VAL A 49 -2.91 7.56 -2.18
N GLU A 50 -3.15 8.72 -1.60
CA GLU A 50 -2.70 9.13 -0.27
C GLU A 50 -3.28 8.19 0.80
N MET A 51 -4.53 7.76 0.61
CA MET A 51 -5.17 6.79 1.50
C MET A 51 -4.62 5.37 1.27
N GLN A 52 -4.34 4.99 0.01
CA GLN A 52 -3.68 3.71 -0.28
C GLN A 52 -2.33 3.62 0.43
N LEU A 53 -1.53 4.69 0.37
CA LEU A 53 -0.25 4.82 1.06
C LEU A 53 -0.41 4.78 2.59
N GLY A 54 -1.40 5.50 3.14
CA GLY A 54 -1.67 5.48 4.58
C GLY A 54 -1.97 4.06 5.10
N ILE A 55 -2.85 3.34 4.42
CA ILE A 55 -3.21 1.95 4.77
C ILE A 55 -1.99 1.02 4.60
N TRP A 56 -1.19 1.23 3.56
CA TRP A 56 0.04 0.47 3.34
C TRP A 56 1.07 0.72 4.46
N MET A 57 1.23 1.96 4.93
CA MET A 57 2.10 2.28 6.06
C MET A 57 1.61 1.64 7.35
N GLU A 58 0.30 1.61 7.59
CA GLU A 58 -0.28 0.95 8.75
C GLU A 58 0.02 -0.55 8.75
N PHE A 59 -0.09 -1.21 7.58
CA PHE A 59 0.34 -2.60 7.41
C PHE A 59 1.81 -2.78 7.83
N ILE A 60 2.72 -1.95 7.31
CA ILE A 60 4.15 -2.01 7.64
C ILE A 60 4.37 -1.86 9.15
N PHE A 61 3.72 -0.88 9.77
CA PHE A 61 3.87 -0.64 11.21
C PHE A 61 3.37 -1.81 12.06
N ASN A 62 2.27 -2.44 11.65
CA ASN A 62 1.70 -3.62 12.31
C ASN A 62 2.60 -4.86 12.20
N GLN A 63 3.50 -4.93 11.22
CA GLN A 63 4.53 -5.98 11.13
C GLN A 63 5.68 -5.78 12.14
N GLY A 64 5.62 -4.75 12.99
CA GLY A 64 6.66 -4.45 13.97
C GLY A 64 7.74 -3.49 13.45
N CYS A 65 7.65 -3.01 12.22
CA CYS A 65 8.56 -1.98 11.69
C CYS A 65 8.39 -0.59 12.35
N GLY A 66 7.43 -0.44 13.27
CA GLY A 66 7.16 0.79 14.02
C GLY A 66 7.81 0.87 15.41
N SER A 67 8.44 -0.19 15.92
CA SER A 67 9.16 -0.08 17.19
C SER A 67 10.50 0.60 16.95
N ALA A 68 10.79 1.66 17.72
CA ALA A 68 12.04 2.42 17.69
C ALA A 68 13.33 1.62 18.05
N ASP A 69 13.26 0.29 18.03
CA ASP A 69 14.39 -0.62 18.14
C ASP A 69 14.71 -1.17 16.73
N PHE A 70 15.43 -0.34 15.97
CA PHE A 70 15.95 -0.62 14.62
C PHE A 70 17.08 -1.66 14.67
N SER A 71 16.80 -2.87 15.17
CA SER A 71 17.78 -3.97 15.27
C SER A 71 17.34 -5.27 14.59
N LEU A 72 16.41 -5.19 13.62
CA LEU A 72 16.13 -6.30 12.70
C LEU A 72 16.90 -6.07 11.39
N GLU A 73 18.15 -6.52 11.39
CA GLU A 73 18.97 -6.70 10.19
C GLU A 73 18.30 -7.72 9.25
N GLY A 74 17.57 -7.27 8.24
CA GLY A 74 17.06 -8.17 7.20
C GLY A 74 15.94 -7.58 6.34
N ASP A 75 14.77 -7.36 6.93
CA ASP A 75 13.53 -7.21 6.14
C ASP A 75 13.05 -5.74 5.98
N CYS A 76 13.49 -4.81 6.83
CA CYS A 76 13.08 -3.40 6.74
C CYS A 76 13.64 -2.69 5.50
N PHE A 77 14.80 -3.12 4.98
CA PHE A 77 15.44 -2.48 3.84
C PHE A 77 14.63 -2.68 2.54
N GLU A 78 13.95 -3.81 2.38
CA GLU A 78 13.06 -4.04 1.24
C GLU A 78 11.80 -3.18 1.33
N ILE A 79 11.31 -2.91 2.55
CA ILE A 79 10.12 -2.09 2.79
C ILE A 79 10.39 -0.59 2.55
N GLU A 80 11.54 -0.07 2.99
CA GLU A 80 11.93 1.32 2.69
C GLU A 80 12.12 1.55 1.19
N ASN A 81 12.76 0.61 0.48
CA ASN A 81 12.87 0.67 -0.98
C ASN A 81 11.50 0.60 -1.66
N LEU A 82 10.58 -0.22 -1.14
CA LEU A 82 9.21 -0.30 -1.63
C LEU A 82 8.46 1.03 -1.42
N TYR A 83 8.69 1.69 -0.28
CA TYR A 83 8.11 3.00 0.03
C TYR A 83 8.67 4.09 -0.86
N GLU A 84 9.99 4.18 -1.04
CA GLU A 84 10.62 5.16 -1.92
C GLU A 84 10.15 4.94 -3.36
N TRP A 85 10.15 3.69 -3.82
CA TRP A 85 9.71 3.34 -5.16
C TRP A 85 8.22 3.63 -5.39
N ALA A 86 7.34 3.25 -4.46
CA ALA A 86 5.91 3.57 -4.54
C ALA A 86 5.68 5.08 -4.50
N SER A 87 6.36 5.80 -3.61
CA SER A 87 6.26 7.25 -3.46
C SER A 87 6.74 7.99 -4.70
N GLU A 88 7.84 7.58 -5.31
CA GLU A 88 8.33 8.12 -6.59
C GLU A 88 7.32 7.87 -7.71
N TRP A 89 6.83 6.64 -7.83
CA TRP A 89 5.82 6.29 -8.83
C TRP A 89 4.55 7.14 -8.71
N PHE A 90 4.06 7.34 -7.48
CA PHE A 90 2.89 8.17 -7.23
C PHE A 90 3.13 9.65 -7.53
N ARG A 91 4.30 10.21 -7.15
CA ARG A 91 4.68 11.61 -7.46
C ARG A 91 4.81 11.89 -8.95
N GLU A 92 5.28 10.94 -9.74
CA GLU A 92 5.38 11.10 -11.19
C GLU A 92 4.00 11.14 -11.86
N ARG A 93 3.03 10.42 -11.30
CA ARG A 93 1.68 10.26 -11.86
C ARG A 93 0.71 11.36 -11.44
N GLU A 94 0.92 11.99 -10.29
CA GLU A 94 0.15 13.15 -9.85
C GLU A 94 0.31 14.33 -10.84
N LYS A 95 1.50 14.46 -11.44
CA LYS A 95 1.80 15.46 -12.49
C LYS A 95 1.09 15.19 -13.83
N GLU A 96 0.59 13.98 -14.05
CA GLU A 96 -0.19 13.63 -15.24
C GLU A 96 -1.70 13.94 -15.06
N ILE A 97 -2.13 14.31 -13.84
CA ILE A 97 -3.54 14.57 -13.49
C ILE A 97 -3.88 16.08 -13.46
N GLU A 98 -2.91 16.99 -13.59
CA GLU A 98 -3.22 18.41 -13.81
C GLU A 98 -3.76 18.60 -15.25
N PRO A 99 -5.04 19.01 -15.42
CA PRO A 99 -5.61 19.21 -16.74
C PRO A 99 -5.08 20.51 -17.34
N SER A 100 -4.56 20.41 -18.57
CA SER A 100 -4.40 21.54 -19.48
C SER A 100 -5.73 22.13 -19.94
#